data_AF-A0A966D4V1-F1
#
_entry.id   AF-A0A966D4V1-F1
#
_cell.length_a   1.000
_cell.length_b   1.000
_cell.length_c   1.000
_cell.angle_alpha   90.00
_cell.angle_beta   90.00
_cell.angle_gamma   90.00
#
_symmetry.space_group_name_H-M   'P 1'
#
loop_
_entity.id
_entity.type
_entity.pdbx_description
1 polymer ?
#
loop_
_entity_poly.entity_id
_entity_poly.type
_entity_poly.pdbx_seq_one_letter_code
_entity_poly.pdbx_strand_id
1 'polypeptide(L)'
;MIRCFRRNLSRESFKHREGGSTIMDRREFLKRAAALGIGGAALLVPRSVRSVFAAARSHPGLAAVRGGEPGEMFDRGVEALGGMGRFVKKGQTVVIKPNMSWDVPPEGGANTNPALVERIVKRCLEAGA
;
A
#
# COMPACT_ATOMS: atom_id res chain seq x y z
N MET A 1 2.18 -30.21 12.10
CA MET A 1 3.59 -30.16 11.67
C MET A 1 3.65 -29.53 10.27
N ILE A 2 3.63 -28.20 10.18
CA ILE A 2 3.80 -27.48 8.90
C ILE A 2 5.27 -27.09 8.83
N ARG A 3 6.05 -27.84 8.05
CA ARG A 3 7.45 -27.51 7.76
C ARG A 3 7.48 -26.26 6.88
N CYS A 4 7.81 -25.13 7.49
CA CYS A 4 8.18 -23.91 6.79
C CYS A 4 9.53 -24.15 6.11
N PHE A 5 9.52 -24.30 4.78
CA PHE A 5 10.71 -24.53 3.97
C PHE A 5 11.52 -23.22 3.92
N ARG A 6 12.43 -23.07 4.89
CA ARG A 6 13.42 -22.01 4.97
C ARG A 6 14.43 -22.19 3.85
N ARG A 7 14.14 -21.64 2.67
CA ARG A 7 15.12 -21.57 1.58
C ARG A 7 16.04 -20.36 1.83
N ASN A 8 17.10 -20.62 2.60
CA ASN A 8 18.35 -19.88 2.50
C ASN A 8 18.88 -20.07 1.07
N LEU A 9 18.54 -19.16 0.17
CA LEU A 9 19.25 -19.00 -1.09
C LEU A 9 20.07 -17.73 -0.98
N SER A 10 21.38 -17.99 -0.97
CA SER A 10 22.48 -17.06 -1.09
C SER A 10 22.16 -15.87 -1.99
N ARG A 11 22.42 -14.69 -1.42
CA ARG A 11 22.59 -13.43 -2.12
C ARG A 11 23.85 -13.49 -2.99
N GLU A 12 23.85 -14.24 -4.08
CA GLU A 12 24.84 -14.03 -5.14
C GLU A 12 24.22 -14.39 -6.49
N SER A 13 24.49 -13.55 -7.49
CA SER A 13 24.19 -13.79 -8.91
C SER A 13 22.80 -13.36 -9.41
N PHE A 14 22.43 -12.10 -9.15
CA PHE A 14 21.57 -11.36 -10.09
C PHE A 14 22.38 -10.23 -10.74
N LYS A 15 23.47 -10.61 -11.41
CA LYS A 15 24.08 -9.77 -12.46
C LYS A 15 23.24 -10.00 -13.71
N HIS A 16 22.32 -9.06 -13.99
CA HIS A 16 21.70 -8.98 -15.30
C HIS A 16 22.83 -8.75 -16.31
N ARG A 17 23.08 -9.74 -17.17
CA ARG A 17 23.92 -9.57 -18.35
C ARG A 17 23.32 -8.42 -19.16
N GLU A 18 24.11 -7.37 -19.35
CA GLU A 18 23.95 -6.49 -20.50
C GLU A 18 24.19 -7.33 -21.75
N GLY A 19 23.16 -7.40 -22.59
CA GLY A 19 23.18 -8.12 -23.86
C GLY A 19 22.10 -7.52 -24.74
N GLY A 20 22.52 -6.77 -25.75
CA GLY A 20 21.65 -6.05 -26.67
C GLY A 20 20.60 -6.94 -27.33
N SER A 21 19.35 -6.49 -27.24
CA SER A 21 18.27 -6.81 -28.15
C SER A 21 17.34 -5.60 -28.13
N THR A 22 17.33 -4.83 -29.22
CA THR A 22 16.46 -3.66 -29.42
C THR A 22 15.02 -4.10 -29.71
N ILE A 23 14.41 -4.82 -28.78
CA ILE A 23 12.99 -5.16 -28.84
C ILE A 23 12.30 -4.38 -27.72
N MET A 24 11.49 -3.40 -28.13
CA MET A 24 10.80 -2.48 -27.25
C MET A 24 9.91 -3.23 -26.25
N ASP A 25 10.13 -3.00 -24.96
CA ASP A 25 9.32 -3.59 -23.90
C ASP A 25 7.88 -3.04 -23.95
N ARG A 26 6.89 -3.88 -23.64
CA ARG A 26 5.46 -3.51 -23.66
C ARG A 26 5.17 -2.30 -22.80
N ARG A 27 5.86 -2.19 -21.65
CA ARG A 27 5.75 -1.03 -20.75
C ARG A 27 6.21 0.26 -21.41
N GLU A 28 7.25 0.19 -22.23
CA GLU A 28 7.84 1.35 -22.87
C GLU A 28 7.05 1.81 -24.08
N PHE A 29 6.48 0.85 -24.84
CA PHE A 29 5.50 1.15 -25.88
C PHE A 29 4.27 1.88 -25.31
N LEU A 30 3.67 1.36 -24.23
CA LEU A 30 2.48 1.96 -23.61
C LEU A 30 2.76 3.37 -23.06
N LYS A 31 3.94 3.60 -22.47
CA LYS A 31 4.36 4.93 -21.99
C LYS A 31 4.50 5.93 -23.14
N ARG A 32 5.15 5.53 -24.23
CA ARG A 32 5.39 6.42 -25.39
C ARG A 32 4.11 6.73 -26.15
N ALA A 33 3.25 5.73 -26.34
CA ALA A 33 1.92 5.93 -26.95
C ALA A 33 1.03 6.85 -26.11
N ALA A 34 1.02 6.68 -24.78
CA ALA A 34 0.30 7.57 -23.88
C ALA A 34 0.85 9.00 -23.91
N ALA A 35 2.19 9.18 -23.89
CA ALA A 35 2.82 10.50 -23.92
C ALA A 35 2.51 11.28 -25.21
N LEU A 36 2.55 10.63 -26.37
CA LEU A 36 2.24 11.24 -27.67
C LEU A 36 0.73 11.52 -27.83
N GLY A 37 -0.13 10.60 -27.36
CA GLY A 37 -1.58 10.77 -27.42
C GLY A 37 -2.12 11.88 -26.51
N ILE A 38 -1.54 12.02 -25.31
CA ILE A 38 -1.94 13.07 -24.35
C ILE A 38 -1.44 14.44 -24.81
N GLY A 39 -0.22 14.54 -25.34
CA GLY A 39 0.36 15.80 -25.82
C GLY A 39 -0.41 16.44 -26.99
N GLY A 40 -0.87 15.63 -27.95
CA GLY A 40 -1.64 16.11 -29.11
C GLY A 40 -3.11 16.43 -28.81
N ALA A 41 -3.77 15.63 -27.96
CA ALA A 41 -5.18 15.81 -27.66
C ALA A 41 -5.45 16.90 -26.61
N ALA A 42 -4.56 17.08 -25.62
CA ALA A 42 -4.79 18.01 -24.51
C ALA A 42 -4.84 19.50 -24.94
N LEU A 43 -4.28 19.86 -26.10
CA LEU A 43 -4.34 21.20 -26.68
C LEU A 43 -5.65 21.48 -27.44
N LEU A 44 -6.34 20.44 -27.90
CA LEU A 44 -7.55 20.54 -28.73
C LEU A 44 -8.84 20.25 -27.94
N VAL A 45 -8.73 19.72 -26.72
CA VAL A 45 -9.89 19.39 -25.87
C VAL A 45 -10.45 20.66 -25.18
N PRO A 46 -11.75 20.98 -25.37
CA PRO A 46 -12.40 22.12 -24.72
C PRO A 46 -12.29 22.08 -23.18
N ARG A 47 -12.21 23.25 -22.54
CA ARG A 47 -12.11 23.40 -21.07
C ARG A 47 -13.21 22.66 -20.30
N SER A 48 -14.42 22.57 -20.85
CA SER A 48 -15.57 21.86 -20.27
C SER A 48 -15.38 20.33 -20.23
N VAL A 49 -14.66 19.77 -21.20
CA VAL A 49 -14.34 18.34 -21.22
C VAL A 49 -13.14 18.05 -20.31
N ARG A 50 -12.21 19.01 -20.17
CA ARG A 50 -11.06 18.92 -19.26
C ARG A 50 -11.48 18.81 -17.79
N SER A 51 -12.62 19.36 -17.38
CA SER A 51 -13.14 19.21 -16.01
C SER A 51 -13.69 17.81 -15.72
N VAL A 52 -14.09 17.04 -16.73
CA VAL A 52 -14.49 15.63 -16.58
C VAL A 52 -13.28 14.75 -16.29
N PHE A 53 -12.10 15.14 -16.82
CA PHE A 53 -10.81 14.51 -16.51
C PHE A 53 -10.13 15.10 -15.28
N ALA A 54 -10.73 16.08 -14.60
CA ALA A 54 -10.25 16.51 -13.30
C ALA A 54 -10.48 15.35 -12.32
N ALA A 55 -9.44 14.55 -12.11
CA ALA A 55 -9.49 13.43 -11.20
C ALA A 55 -9.97 13.94 -9.84
N ALA A 56 -11.17 13.52 -9.44
CA ALA A 56 -11.59 13.63 -8.05
C ALA A 56 -10.46 12.99 -7.23
N ARG A 57 -9.91 13.74 -6.26
CA ARG A 57 -8.92 13.20 -5.32
C ARG A 57 -9.61 12.11 -4.49
N SER A 58 -9.60 10.89 -5.01
CA SER A 58 -10.04 9.70 -4.29
C SER A 58 -8.86 9.19 -3.47
N HIS A 59 -9.15 8.78 -2.23
CA HIS A 59 -8.15 8.06 -1.45
C HIS A 59 -7.84 6.72 -2.12
N PRO A 60 -6.57 6.26 -2.08
CA PRO A 60 -6.22 4.98 -2.65
C PRO A 60 -7.00 3.84 -1.96
N GLY A 61 -7.36 2.82 -2.74
CA GLY A 61 -7.97 1.59 -2.22
C GLY A 61 -6.96 0.66 -1.53
N LEU A 62 -5.66 0.88 -1.74
CA LEU A 62 -4.57 0.08 -1.20
C LEU A 62 -3.35 0.97 -0.91
N ALA A 63 -2.75 0.81 0.26
CA ALA A 63 -1.48 1.45 0.63
C ALA A 63 -0.48 0.37 1.04
N ALA A 64 0.75 0.46 0.54
CA ALA A 64 1.85 -0.43 0.91
C ALA A 64 2.92 0.39 1.66
N VAL A 65 3.05 0.15 2.95
CA VAL A 65 4.02 0.83 3.82
C VAL A 65 5.11 -0.15 4.23
N ARG A 66 6.35 0.32 4.29
CA ARG A 66 7.51 -0.47 4.71
C ARG A 66 8.42 0.37 5.61
N GLY A 67 9.14 -0.33 6.49
CA GLY A 67 10.13 0.22 7.40
C GLY A 67 9.50 0.92 8.61
N GLY A 68 10.21 0.85 9.75
CA GLY A 68 9.76 1.36 11.04
C GLY A 68 9.08 0.30 11.90
N GLU A 69 8.67 0.71 13.09
CA GLU A 69 7.97 -0.16 14.04
C GLU A 69 6.50 -0.38 13.63
N PRO A 70 5.84 -1.48 14.06
CA PRO A 70 4.47 -1.82 13.63
C PRO A 70 3.45 -0.68 13.79
N GLY A 71 3.52 0.07 14.90
CA GLY A 71 2.63 1.20 15.15
C GLY A 71 2.84 2.39 14.20
N GLU A 72 4.09 2.68 13.84
CA GLU A 72 4.42 3.75 12.89
C GLU A 72 3.98 3.40 11.48
N MET A 73 4.19 2.14 11.07
CA MET A 73 3.71 1.65 9.78
C MET A 73 2.19 1.70 9.68
N PHE A 74 1.48 1.39 10.77
CA PHE A 74 0.03 1.51 10.84
C PHE A 74 -0.42 2.96 10.67
N ASP A 75 0.16 3.90 11.42
CA ASP A 75 -0.20 5.32 11.33
C ASP A 75 -0.02 5.85 9.91
N ARG A 76 1.15 5.61 9.31
CA ARG A 76 1.46 5.99 7.91
C ARG A 76 0.50 5.35 6.92
N GLY A 77 0.12 4.09 7.15
CA GLY A 77 -0.81 3.36 6.30
C GLY A 77 -2.21 3.93 6.35
N VAL A 78 -2.73 4.18 7.55
CA VAL A 78 -4.06 4.77 7.76
C VAL A 78 -4.12 6.19 7.20
N GLU A 79 -3.07 7.00 7.42
CA GLU A 79 -2.97 8.35 6.85
C GLU A 79 -3.02 8.32 5.31
N ALA A 80 -2.24 7.44 4.67
CA ALA A 80 -2.26 7.25 3.22
C ALA A 80 -3.64 6.85 2.69
N LEU A 81 -4.44 6.13 3.49
CA LEU A 81 -5.80 5.72 3.16
C LEU A 81 -6.87 6.79 3.44
N GLY A 82 -6.49 7.98 3.92
CA GLY A 82 -7.42 9.08 4.23
C GLY A 82 -7.73 9.26 5.71
N GLY A 83 -6.93 8.68 6.60
CA GLY A 83 -7.01 8.87 8.04
C GLY A 83 -8.07 8.01 8.76
N MET A 84 -7.98 7.99 10.09
CA MET A 84 -8.82 7.11 10.92
C MET A 84 -10.31 7.46 10.85
N GLY A 85 -10.63 8.74 10.71
CA GLY A 85 -12.01 9.24 10.59
C GLY A 85 -12.75 8.74 9.34
N ARG A 86 -12.04 8.14 8.38
CA ARG A 86 -12.66 7.43 7.24
C ARG A 86 -13.27 6.10 7.65
N PHE A 87 -12.66 5.42 8.62
CA PHE A 87 -13.03 4.07 9.06
C PHE A 87 -13.88 4.07 10.33
N VAL A 88 -13.62 5.01 11.26
CA VAL A 88 -14.32 5.13 12.53
C VAL A 88 -15.02 6.48 12.61
N LYS A 89 -16.32 6.46 12.92
CA LYS A 89 -17.13 7.65 13.19
C LYS A 89 -17.36 7.78 14.69
N LYS A 90 -17.65 9.00 15.14
CA LYS A 90 -17.91 9.28 16.56
C LYS A 90 -19.11 8.46 17.07
N GLY A 91 -18.96 7.84 18.24
CA GLY A 91 -19.96 7.01 18.90
C GLY A 91 -20.11 5.60 18.30
N GLN A 92 -19.17 5.13 17.49
CA GLN A 92 -19.19 3.78 16.94
C GLN A 92 -18.50 2.77 17.85
N THR A 93 -19.21 1.72 18.23
CA THR A 93 -18.58 0.55 18.85
C THR A 93 -17.68 -0.17 17.85
N VAL A 94 -16.37 -0.18 18.12
CA VAL A 94 -15.36 -0.87 17.29
C VAL A 94 -14.92 -2.16 17.96
N VAL A 95 -14.96 -3.27 17.21
CA VAL A 95 -14.40 -4.57 17.64
C VAL A 95 -13.06 -4.79 16.95
N ILE A 96 -12.03 -5.07 17.73
CA ILE A 96 -10.69 -5.41 17.23
C ILE A 96 -10.49 -6.92 17.36
N LYS A 97 -10.21 -7.59 16.25
CA LYS A 97 -9.98 -9.04 16.19
C LYS A 97 -8.50 -9.34 15.92
N PRO A 98 -7.64 -9.38 16.95
CA PRO A 98 -6.25 -9.78 16.77
C PRO A 98 -6.14 -11.28 16.44
N ASN A 99 -5.08 -11.67 15.75
CA ASN A 99 -4.71 -13.08 15.57
C ASN A 99 -3.86 -13.55 16.76
N MET A 100 -4.29 -14.60 17.49
CA MET A 100 -3.65 -15.07 18.73
C MET A 100 -3.75 -16.60 18.88
N SER A 101 -3.13 -17.35 17.97
CA SER A 101 -3.34 -18.81 17.86
C SER A 101 -2.12 -19.67 18.13
N TRP A 102 -0.95 -19.08 18.32
CA TRP A 102 0.32 -19.81 18.37
C TRP A 102 1.15 -19.42 19.59
N ASP A 103 1.85 -20.38 20.20
CA ASP A 103 2.83 -20.12 21.26
C ASP A 103 4.16 -19.67 20.64
N VAL A 104 4.16 -18.45 20.08
CA VAL A 104 5.30 -17.84 19.38
C VAL A 104 5.41 -16.39 19.84
N PRO A 105 6.61 -15.91 20.17
CA PRO A 105 6.80 -14.52 20.61
C PRO A 105 6.50 -13.53 19.46
N PRO A 106 6.15 -12.27 19.76
CA PRO A 106 5.66 -11.30 18.77
C PRO A 106 6.61 -11.05 17.58
N GLU A 107 7.91 -11.18 17.80
CA GLU A 107 8.97 -10.98 16.78
C GLU A 107 8.89 -12.05 15.68
N GLY A 108 8.29 -13.20 15.97
CA GLY A 108 8.08 -14.29 15.01
C GLY A 108 6.95 -14.04 14.01
N GLY A 109 6.11 -13.02 14.21
CA GLY A 109 5.06 -12.62 13.26
C GLY A 109 3.91 -13.64 13.06
N ALA A 110 3.83 -14.69 13.88
CA ALA A 110 2.76 -15.69 13.82
C ALA A 110 1.43 -15.17 14.40
N ASN A 111 1.52 -14.25 15.38
CA ASN A 111 0.40 -13.57 16.02
C ASN A 111 0.47 -12.07 15.73
N THR A 112 -0.65 -11.36 15.91
CA THR A 112 -0.66 -9.90 15.83
C THR A 112 0.22 -9.32 16.93
N ASN A 113 1.11 -8.39 16.59
CA ASN A 113 1.98 -7.74 17.57
C ASN A 113 1.13 -6.94 18.60
N PRO A 114 1.30 -7.14 19.92
CA PRO A 114 0.53 -6.43 20.94
C PRO A 114 0.64 -4.91 20.87
N ALA A 115 1.83 -4.36 20.57
CA ALA A 115 2.03 -2.91 20.43
C ALA A 115 1.23 -2.33 19.26
N LEU A 116 1.03 -3.11 18.20
CA LEU A 116 0.15 -2.72 17.10
C LEU A 116 -1.32 -2.68 17.55
N VAL A 117 -1.78 -3.66 18.33
CA VAL A 117 -3.15 -3.68 18.87
C VAL A 117 -3.38 -2.46 19.75
N GLU A 118 -2.45 -2.16 20.66
CA GLU A 118 -2.52 -0.96 21.51
C GLU A 118 -2.62 0.31 20.66
N ARG A 119 -1.80 0.43 19.61
CA ARG A 119 -1.83 1.59 18.73
C ARG A 119 -3.18 1.74 18.01
N ILE A 120 -3.76 0.65 17.53
CA ILE A 120 -5.08 0.65 16.89
C ILE A 120 -6.15 1.12 17.88
N VAL A 121 -6.18 0.56 19.10
CA VAL A 121 -7.13 0.96 20.15
C VAL A 121 -7.05 2.46 20.40
N LYS A 122 -5.84 3.00 20.58
CA LYS A 122 -5.63 4.44 20.80
C LYS A 122 -6.20 5.28 19.65
N ARG A 123 -5.94 4.90 18.39
CA ARG A 123 -6.49 5.63 17.22
C ARG A 123 -8.00 5.55 17.12
N CYS A 124 -8.62 4.42 17.47
CA CYS A 124 -10.08 4.31 17.51
C CYS A 124 -10.69 5.28 18.53
N LEU A 125 -10.13 5.32 19.74
CA LEU A 125 -10.60 6.21 20.81
C LEU A 125 -10.39 7.69 20.44
N GLU A 126 -9.24 8.05 19.86
CA GLU A 126 -8.96 9.40 19.36
C GLU A 126 -9.94 9.83 18.24
N ALA A 127 -10.39 8.88 17.40
CA ALA A 127 -11.42 9.11 16.39
C ALA A 127 -12.84 9.23 16.98
N GLY A 128 -13.00 8.92 18.27
CA GLY A 128 -14.25 9.02 19.02
C GLY A 128 -15.13 7.78 18.96
N ALA A 129 -14.55 6.59 18.74
CA ALA A 129 -15.25 5.31 18.91
C ALA A 129 -15.99 5.25 20.27
#